data_AF-A0A1Z4V3J2-F1
#
_entry.id   AF-A0A1Z4V3J2-F1
#
_cell.length_a   1.000
_cell.length_b   1.000
_cell.length_c   1.000
_cell.angle_alpha   90.00
_cell.angle_beta   90.00
_cell.angle_gamma   90.00
#
_symmetry.space_group_name_H-M   'P 1'
#
loop_
_entity.id
_entity.type
_entity.pdbx_description
1 polymer ?
#
loop_
_entity_poly.entity_id
_entity_poly.type
_entity_poly.pdbx_seq_one_letter_code
_entity_poly.pdbx_strand_id
1 'polypeptide(L)' 'MTTEKRKIRYAVVGLGWFAQQAALPAFTQADNSELVALVSDDPIKREEISKRYGIEHTYAYEDY' A
#
# COMPACT_ATOMS: atom_id res chain seq x y z
N MET A 1 2.25 -19.97 24.04
CA MET A 1 2.46 -18.62 23.49
C MET A 1 2.36 -18.73 21.99
N THR A 2 1.27 -18.28 21.38
CA THR A 2 1.20 -18.15 19.93
C THR A 2 2.11 -17.00 19.56
N THR A 3 3.25 -17.28 18.93
CA THR A 3 4.07 -16.25 18.31
C THR A 3 3.22 -15.67 17.18
N GLU A 4 2.54 -14.55 17.43
CA GLU A 4 1.95 -13.73 16.37
C GLU A 4 3.02 -13.56 15.30
N LYS A 5 2.82 -14.15 14.12
CA LYS A 5 3.78 -14.05 13.03
C LYS A 5 3.82 -12.58 12.62
N ARG A 6 4.91 -11.89 12.97
CA ARG A 6 5.12 -10.48 12.64
C ARG A 6 4.91 -10.29 11.15
N LYS A 7 3.93 -9.45 10.77
CA LYS A 7 3.70 -9.10 9.36
C LYS A 7 4.84 -8.27 8.80
N ILE A 8 5.20 -8.54 7.55
CA ILE A 8 6.11 -7.73 6.76
C ILE A 8 5.33 -6.55 6.20
N ARG A 9 5.84 -5.34 6.45
CA ARG A 9 5.21 -4.08 6.05
C ARG A 9 5.77 -3.62 4.71
N TYR A 10 4.88 -3.28 3.79
CA TYR A 10 5.22 -2.90 2.42
C TYR A 10 4.75 -1.48 2.10
N ALA A 11 5.55 -0.82 1.26
CA ALA A 11 5.14 0.36 0.52
C ALA A 11 4.96 -0.02 -0.95
N VAL A 12 3.88 0.43 -1.59
CA VAL A 12 3.73 0.30 -3.05
C VAL A 12 4.13 1.62 -3.70
N VAL A 13 5.17 1.54 -4.53
CA VAL A 13 5.71 2.67 -5.28
C VAL A 13 5.21 2.61 -6.72
N GLY A 14 4.43 3.61 -7.10
CA GLY A 14 3.75 3.67 -8.40
C GLY A 14 2.36 3.02 -8.34
N LEU A 15 1.33 3.83 -8.54
CA LEU A 15 -0.08 3.41 -8.49
C LEU A 15 -0.66 3.20 -9.89
N GLY A 16 0.10 2.55 -10.76
CA GLY A 16 -0.32 2.20 -12.12
C GLY A 16 -1.42 1.13 -12.17
N TRP A 17 -1.85 0.77 -13.37
CA TRP A 17 -2.91 -0.21 -13.59
C TRP A 17 -2.67 -1.55 -12.87
N PHE A 18 -1.46 -2.10 -12.98
CA PHE A 18 -1.12 -3.37 -12.31
C PHE A 18 -1.21 -3.27 -10.79
N ALA A 19 -0.74 -2.16 -10.21
CA ALA A 19 -0.82 -1.94 -8.77
C ALA A 19 -2.28 -1.99 -8.31
N GLN A 20 -3.18 -1.31 -9.02
CA GLN A 20 -4.60 -1.23 -8.65
C GLN A 20 -5.38 -2.52 -8.90
N GLN A 21 -5.08 -3.23 -9.99
CA GLN A 21 -5.84 -4.43 -10.37
C GLN A 21 -5.32 -5.72 -9.72
N ALA A 22 -4.04 -5.78 -9.36
CA ALA A 22 -3.42 -7.00 -8.86
C ALA A 22 -2.69 -6.81 -7.52
N ALA A 23 -1.72 -5.89 -7.45
CA ALA A 23 -0.84 -5.82 -6.28
C ALA A 23 -1.58 -5.36 -5.01
N LEU A 24 -2.35 -4.27 -5.06
CA LEU A 24 -3.08 -3.74 -3.92
C LEU A 24 -4.17 -4.70 -3.43
N PRO A 25 -5.02 -5.31 -4.29
CA PRO A 25 -5.96 -6.35 -3.86
C PRO A 25 -5.28 -7.55 -3.18
N ALA A 26 -4.09 -7.97 -3.63
CA ALA A 26 -3.40 -9.12 -3.06
C ALA A 26 -3.06 -8.98 -1.57
N PHE A 27 -2.82 -7.75 -1.09
CA PHE A 27 -2.56 -7.50 0.34
C PHE A 27 -3.76 -7.83 1.24
N THR A 28 -4.99 -7.80 0.71
CA THR A 28 -6.18 -8.16 1.49
C THR A 28 -6.27 -9.66 1.80
N GLN A 29 -5.57 -10.49 1.01
CA GLN A 29 -5.53 -11.94 1.15
C GLN A 29 -4.20 -12.45 1.70
N ALA A 30 -3.24 -11.57 1.99
CA ALA A 30 -1.91 -11.95 2.41
C ALA A 30 -1.84 -12.23 3.92
N ASP A 31 -1.39 -13.43 4.29
CA ASP A 31 -1.28 -13.85 5.70
C ASP A 31 -0.13 -13.13 6.45
N ASN A 32 0.96 -12.86 5.74
CA ASN A 32 2.22 -12.34 6.29
C ASN A 32 2.53 -10.91 5.81
N SER A 33 1.72 -10.32 4.94
CA SER A 33 2.05 -9.04 4.32
C SER A 33 1.00 -7.99 4.65
N GLU A 34 1.48 -6.79 4.96
CA GLU A 34 0.63 -5.65 5.26
C GLU A 34 1.08 -4.46 4.40
N LEU A 35 0.13 -3.88 3.67
CA LEU A 35 0.35 -2.61 2.98
C LEU A 35 0.23 -1.49 4.01
N VAL A 36 1.28 -0.68 4.15
CA VAL A 36 1.31 0.43 5.13
C VAL A 36 1.59 1.78 4.51
N ALA A 37 2.04 1.83 3.25
CA ALA A 37 2.36 3.09 2.58
C ALA A 37 2.12 3.05 1.06
N LEU A 38 1.84 4.22 0.49
CA LEU A 38 1.66 4.44 -0.95
C LEU A 38 2.57 5.56 -1.44
N VAL A 39 3.20 5.38 -2.59
CA VAL A 39 4.01 6.42 -3.25
C VAL A 39 3.53 6.64 -4.67
N SER A 40 3.24 7.90 -5.03
CA SER A 40 2.72 8.29 -6.34
C SER A 40 2.85 9.79 -6.54
N ASP A 41 3.23 10.25 -7.74
CA ASP A 41 3.23 11.67 -8.11
C ASP A 41 1.86 12.23 -8.44
N ASP A 42 0.86 11.37 -8.61
CA ASP A 42 -0.52 11.77 -8.80
C ASP A 42 -1.21 11.92 -7.42
N PRO A 43 -1.44 13.16 -6.93
CA PRO A 43 -1.98 13.40 -5.60
C PRO A 43 -3.44 12.98 -5.46
N ILE A 44 -4.25 13.12 -6.52
CA ILE A 44 -5.66 12.73 -6.53
C ILE A 44 -5.76 11.22 -6.38
N LYS A 45 -5.02 10.49 -7.22
CA LYS A 45 -4.97 9.03 -7.16
C LYS A 45 -4.45 8.53 -5.81
N ARG A 46 -3.45 9.20 -5.25
CA ARG A 46 -2.89 8.86 -3.94
C ARG A 46 -3.93 9.00 -2.83
N GLU A 47 -4.70 10.09 -2.83
CA GLU A 47 -5.77 10.33 -1.85
C GLU A 47 -6.92 9.33 -1.99
N GLU A 48 -7.36 9.02 -3.21
CA GLU A 48 -8.45 8.07 -3.43
C GLU A 48 -8.08 6.65 -2.98
N ILE A 49 -6.87 6.20 -3.34
CA ILE A 49 -6.40 4.86 -3.00
C ILE A 49 -6.08 4.77 -1.50
N SER A 50 -5.51 5.81 -0.89
CA SER A 50 -5.23 5.81 0.54
C SER A 50 -6.51 5.67 1.36
N LYS A 51 -7.58 6.38 1.00
CA LYS A 51 -8.91 6.22 1.62
C LYS A 51 -9.48 4.84 1.41
N ARG A 52 -9.38 4.28 0.19
CA ARG A 52 -9.89 2.94 -0.13
C ARG A 52 -9.23 1.83 0.71
N TYR A 53 -7.93 1.94 0.96
CA TYR A 53 -7.15 0.92 1.67
C TYR A 53 -6.86 1.28 3.14
N GLY A 54 -7.33 2.42 3.63
CA GLY A 54 -7.10 2.87 5.01
C GLY A 54 -5.64 3.17 5.32
N ILE A 55 -4.88 3.69 4.35
CA ILE A 55 -3.44 3.93 4.47
C ILE A 55 -3.17 5.40 4.80
N GLU A 56 -2.51 5.66 5.94
CA GLU A 56 -2.19 7.03 6.35
C GLU A 56 -0.87 7.53 5.75
N HIS A 57 0.09 6.64 5.53
CA HIS A 57 1.40 7.02 5.00
C HIS A 57 1.38 7.12 3.49
N THR A 58 1.39 8.34 2.97
CA THR A 58 1.42 8.59 1.52
C THR A 58 2.46 9.63 1.17
N TYR A 59 3.20 9.39 0.09
CA TYR A 59 4.35 10.22 -0.32
C TYR A 59 4.31 10.50 -1.84
N ALA A 60 4.84 11.65 -2.25
CA ALA A 60 5.23 11.92 -3.64
C ALA A 60 6.60 11.29 -3.94
N TYR A 61 6.98 11.14 -5.21
CA TYR A 61 8.35 10.69 -5.51
C TYR A 61 9.40 11.73 -5.10
N GLU A 62 9.03 13.01 -5.04
CA GLU A 62 9.91 14.09 -4.56
C GLU A 62 10.25 13.98 -3.07
N ASP A 63 9.50 13.19 -2.30
CA ASP A 63 9.75 12.94 -0.88
C ASP A 63 10.79 11.81 -0.64
N TYR A 64 11.31 11.20 -1.71
CA TYR A 64 12.34 10.15 -1.70
C TYR A 64 13.74 10.74 -1.85
#